data_AF-A0A8J5KZ19-F1
#
_entry.id   AF-A0A8J5KZ19-F1
#
_cell.length_a   1.000
_cell.length_b   1.000
_cell.length_c   1.000
_cell.angle_alpha   90.00
_cell.angle_beta   90.00
_cell.angle_gamma   90.00
#
_symmetry.space_group_name_H-M   'P 1'
#
loop_
_entity.id
_entity.type
_entity.pdbx_description
1 polymer ?
#
loop_
_entity_poly.entity_id
_entity_poly.type
_entity_poly.pdbx_seq_one_letter_code
_entity_poly.pdbx_strand_id
1 'polypeptide(L)'
;MAMDAIEFFKGYGRVNETVDKRLRSATRRRLILVVASAAALLLVFLVAVPIAVSKRGRSPSPESVADSIRAMCNVTRYPASCFSSVSAANGANLTTDPEELFGVSLAVAMDALAAASAAASEFAPPSKDRRLAAALRDCRELLGGAIDRINDSIALMRPAAGEATLNASEIEDLRTWLSAAVTNQDTCLEGFEGTTGGFLGKMEAAMANATEYTSNSLAIATGILGAMEKSRFPLHRRRLLYAGGGREWMRRALQEKGKPKPNVTVAADGSGQVRSIKEAVDLAPRRSEEAFVIYIKAGVYKEQVVVGKDQWNVVMFGDGMDKTVVEGNLNFVGGTPTFSTATFIAEGKGFVAMTMGFKNSAGPEKHQAVALRSSSDRSVFFRCGFDSFQGSLYAHSLRQFYRECHIAGTVDIIFGNAAATFQACLIRPKQALLHQENTVTAQGKSDPNQNTGFALQACSIQRLDSDVTVPSYLGRPRKDYSTTVVMQSEIGSVIDPAGWLSWVVGEEPPNTIKYGEYQNNGAGSSVAGRVHWPGYSPAMSEAEANRYTVEALISGGDWIPATGVQFQSNLG
;
A
#
# COMPACT_ATOMS: atom_id res chain seq x y z
N MET A 1 -19.37 -24.57 62.59
CA MET A 1 -20.01 -25.89 62.41
C MET A 1 -19.82 -26.26 60.96
N ALA A 2 -19.27 -27.45 60.74
CA ALA A 2 -18.63 -27.99 59.53
C ALA A 2 -19.55 -28.06 58.29
N MET A 3 -19.00 -27.85 57.08
CA MET A 3 -18.79 -28.84 55.99
C MET A 3 -20.10 -29.21 55.26
N ASP A 4 -20.20 -29.22 53.92
CA ASP A 4 -19.38 -29.98 52.98
C ASP A 4 -19.42 -29.43 51.53
N ALA A 5 -18.38 -29.79 50.78
CA ALA A 5 -18.31 -29.78 49.32
C ALA A 5 -18.70 -31.17 48.76
N ILE A 6 -19.04 -31.22 47.46
CA ILE A 6 -18.68 -32.26 46.44
C ILE A 6 -19.84 -32.54 45.43
N GLU A 7 -19.46 -32.35 44.16
CA GLU A 7 -19.88 -32.97 42.88
C GLU A 7 -21.32 -33.46 42.61
N PHE A 8 -21.83 -33.10 41.41
CA PHE A 8 -22.43 -34.11 40.53
C PHE A 8 -22.31 -33.77 39.04
N PHE A 9 -21.58 -34.63 38.32
CA PHE A 9 -21.52 -34.75 36.86
C PHE A 9 -22.61 -35.74 36.38
N LYS A 10 -23.00 -35.61 35.10
CA LYS A 10 -23.77 -36.53 34.22
C LYS A 10 -25.30 -36.39 34.15
N GLY A 11 -25.76 -35.98 32.96
CA GLY A 11 -26.25 -36.97 31.99
C GLY A 11 -27.61 -36.71 31.31
N TYR A 12 -27.59 -36.34 30.03
CA TYR A 12 -28.55 -36.69 28.95
C TYR A 12 -27.74 -36.47 27.63
N GLY A 13 -27.40 -37.43 26.75
CA GLY A 13 -28.11 -38.60 26.21
C GLY A 13 -29.07 -38.12 25.11
N ARG A 14 -29.03 -38.48 23.82
CA ARG A 14 -28.32 -39.47 22.99
C ARG A 14 -28.29 -38.95 21.55
N VAL A 15 -27.22 -39.22 20.79
CA VAL A 15 -27.18 -39.00 19.33
C VAL A 15 -28.06 -40.04 18.63
N ASN A 16 -28.93 -39.57 17.74
CA ASN A 16 -29.90 -40.38 17.03
C ASN A 16 -29.20 -41.23 15.93
N GLU A 17 -29.08 -42.54 16.13
CA GLU A 17 -28.42 -43.51 15.22
C GLU A 17 -29.02 -43.56 13.80
N THR A 18 -30.24 -43.06 13.60
CA THR A 18 -30.88 -42.99 12.28
C THR A 18 -30.35 -41.83 11.42
N VAL A 19 -29.80 -40.78 12.03
CA VAL A 19 -29.22 -39.62 11.32
C VAL A 19 -27.81 -39.94 10.81
N ASP A 20 -27.02 -40.70 11.59
CA ASP A 20 -25.66 -41.11 11.20
C ASP A 20 -25.67 -42.16 10.06
N LYS A 21 -26.66 -43.07 10.02
CA LYS A 21 -26.83 -43.99 8.87
C LYS A 21 -27.23 -43.26 7.57
N ARG A 22 -28.05 -42.20 7.64
CA ARG A 22 -28.43 -41.40 6.47
C ARG A 22 -27.25 -40.61 5.92
N LEU A 23 -26.43 -40.01 6.79
CA LEU A 23 -25.20 -39.30 6.42
C LEU A 23 -24.20 -40.26 5.74
N ARG A 24 -23.94 -41.44 6.30
CA ARG A 24 -23.01 -42.42 5.70
C ARG A 24 -23.48 -42.96 4.33
N SER A 25 -24.80 -43.11 4.11
CA SER A 25 -25.33 -43.48 2.78
C SER A 25 -25.20 -42.37 1.73
N ALA A 26 -25.32 -41.10 2.15
CA ALA A 26 -25.13 -39.94 1.28
C ALA A 26 -23.66 -39.74 0.92
N THR A 27 -22.75 -39.97 1.88
CA THR A 27 -21.30 -39.89 1.65
C THR A 27 -20.79 -41.02 0.75
N ARG A 28 -21.30 -42.26 0.88
CA ARG A 28 -20.96 -43.35 -0.07
C ARG A 28 -21.44 -43.08 -1.49
N ARG A 29 -22.65 -42.54 -1.67
CA ARG A 29 -23.16 -42.16 -3.00
C ARG A 29 -22.34 -41.02 -3.63
N ARG A 30 -21.92 -40.02 -2.85
CA ARG A 30 -21.01 -38.96 -3.30
C ARG A 30 -19.62 -39.50 -3.66
N LEU A 31 -19.07 -40.44 -2.89
CA LEU A 31 -17.77 -41.05 -3.19
C LEU A 31 -17.80 -41.88 -4.48
N ILE A 32 -18.87 -42.65 -4.71
CA ILE A 32 -19.05 -43.42 -5.96
C ILE A 32 -19.17 -42.47 -7.17
N LEU A 33 -19.89 -41.36 -7.03
CA LEU A 33 -20.00 -40.35 -8.09
C LEU A 33 -18.65 -39.66 -8.39
N VAL A 34 -17.85 -39.37 -7.36
CA VAL A 34 -16.50 -38.77 -7.52
C VAL A 34 -15.53 -39.77 -8.17
N VAL A 35 -15.57 -41.04 -7.78
CA VAL A 35 -14.71 -42.07 -8.39
C VAL A 35 -15.13 -42.36 -9.83
N ALA A 36 -16.43 -42.39 -10.14
CA ALA A 36 -16.93 -42.56 -11.50
C ALA A 36 -16.58 -41.37 -12.41
N SER A 37 -16.64 -40.14 -11.89
CA SER A 37 -16.24 -38.94 -12.64
C SER A 37 -14.72 -38.83 -12.81
N ALA A 38 -13.93 -39.25 -11.83
CA ALA A 38 -12.47 -39.36 -11.96
C ALA A 38 -12.05 -40.45 -12.98
N ALA A 39 -12.75 -41.60 -13.01
CA ALA A 39 -12.51 -42.65 -14.00
C ALA A 39 -12.92 -42.22 -15.42
N ALA A 40 -14.02 -41.46 -15.56
CA ALA A 40 -14.42 -40.87 -16.84
C ALA A 40 -13.41 -39.82 -17.33
N LEU A 41 -12.88 -38.97 -16.44
CA LEU A 41 -11.80 -38.01 -16.76
C LEU A 41 -10.52 -38.72 -17.19
N LEU A 42 -10.14 -39.82 -16.54
CA LEU A 42 -8.97 -40.63 -16.91
C LEU A 42 -9.14 -41.30 -18.29
N LEU A 43 -10.35 -41.77 -18.63
CA LEU A 43 -10.68 -42.29 -19.96
C LEU A 43 -10.64 -41.20 -21.04
N VAL A 44 -11.10 -39.98 -20.73
CA VAL A 44 -10.97 -38.83 -21.64
C VAL A 44 -9.49 -38.48 -21.87
N PHE A 45 -8.65 -38.49 -20.83
CA PHE A 45 -7.21 -38.27 -20.98
C PHE A 45 -6.52 -39.37 -21.80
N LEU A 46 -6.87 -40.65 -21.61
CA LEU A 46 -6.25 -41.77 -22.34
C LEU A 46 -6.67 -41.82 -23.82
N VAL A 47 -7.85 -41.32 -24.18
CA VAL A 47 -8.34 -41.28 -25.57
C VAL A 47 -8.02 -39.95 -26.26
N ALA A 48 -7.90 -38.82 -25.54
CA ALA A 48 -7.61 -37.51 -26.12
C ALA A 48 -6.12 -37.28 -26.41
N VAL A 49 -5.20 -37.88 -25.63
CA VAL A 49 -3.76 -37.66 -25.78
C VAL A 49 -3.18 -38.26 -27.08
N PRO A 50 -3.65 -39.41 -27.62
CA PRO A 50 -3.17 -39.88 -28.93
C PRO A 50 -3.71 -39.06 -30.12
N ILE A 51 -4.78 -38.27 -29.96
CA ILE A 51 -5.36 -37.46 -31.04
C ILE A 51 -4.71 -36.06 -31.11
N ALA A 52 -4.16 -35.55 -30.00
CA ALA A 52 -3.52 -34.24 -29.94
C ALA A 52 -2.13 -34.18 -30.62
N VAL A 53 -1.48 -35.32 -30.89
CA VAL A 53 -0.19 -35.35 -31.60
C VAL A 53 -0.36 -35.24 -33.13
N SER A 54 -1.58 -35.29 -33.66
CA SER A 54 -1.85 -35.25 -35.12
C SER A 54 -2.54 -33.98 -35.62
N LYS A 55 -2.69 -32.92 -34.80
CA LYS A 55 -3.28 -31.65 -35.26
C LYS A 55 -2.49 -30.42 -34.80
N ARG A 56 -1.32 -30.21 -35.40
CA ARG A 56 -0.79 -28.85 -35.55
C ARG A 56 -1.65 -28.14 -36.60
N GLY A 57 -2.47 -27.18 -36.15
CA GLY A 57 -3.18 -26.24 -37.02
C GLY A 57 -4.68 -26.06 -36.81
N ARG A 58 -5.21 -26.09 -35.58
CA ARG A 58 -6.61 -25.67 -35.32
C ARG A 58 -6.66 -24.53 -34.31
N SER A 59 -7.35 -23.46 -34.67
CA SER A 59 -7.72 -22.35 -33.78
C SER A 59 -8.57 -22.83 -32.60
N PRO A 60 -8.48 -22.21 -31.42
CA PRO A 60 -9.29 -22.58 -30.25
C PRO A 60 -10.79 -22.48 -30.54
N SER A 61 -11.62 -23.32 -29.91
CA SER A 61 -13.08 -23.17 -30.04
C SER A 61 -13.58 -22.00 -29.16
N PRO A 62 -14.68 -21.33 -29.54
CA PRO A 62 -15.28 -20.29 -28.71
C PRO A 62 -15.63 -20.76 -27.29
N GLU A 63 -16.02 -22.04 -27.12
CA GLU A 63 -16.28 -22.65 -25.82
C GLU A 63 -14.99 -22.76 -24.97
N SER A 64 -13.86 -23.17 -25.56
CA SER A 64 -12.59 -23.30 -24.82
C SER A 64 -12.02 -21.94 -24.38
N VAL A 65 -12.27 -20.88 -25.17
CA VAL A 65 -11.87 -19.51 -24.81
C VAL A 65 -12.73 -18.98 -23.67
N ALA A 66 -14.05 -19.15 -23.75
CA ALA A 66 -14.96 -18.72 -22.68
C ALA A 66 -14.64 -19.40 -21.34
N ASP A 67 -14.31 -20.69 -21.35
CA ASP A 67 -13.94 -21.42 -20.12
C ASP A 67 -12.60 -20.93 -19.55
N SER A 68 -11.63 -20.57 -20.40
CA SER A 68 -10.35 -19.98 -19.96
C SER A 68 -10.56 -18.61 -19.30
N ILE A 69 -11.41 -17.75 -19.89
CA ILE A 69 -11.77 -16.46 -19.31
C ILE A 69 -12.50 -16.66 -17.97
N ARG A 70 -13.43 -17.62 -17.87
CA ARG A 70 -14.11 -17.93 -16.60
C ARG A 70 -13.12 -18.39 -15.53
N ALA A 71 -12.18 -19.26 -15.87
CA ALA A 71 -11.17 -19.74 -14.94
C ALA A 71 -10.33 -18.59 -14.38
N MET A 72 -9.87 -17.68 -15.25
CA MET A 72 -9.15 -16.46 -14.86
C MET A 72 -10.02 -15.53 -14.01
N CYS A 73 -11.26 -15.26 -14.42
CA CYS A 73 -12.14 -14.33 -13.70
C CYS A 73 -12.64 -14.88 -12.35
N ASN A 74 -12.60 -16.19 -12.13
CA ASN A 74 -13.06 -16.81 -10.88
C ASN A 74 -12.16 -16.47 -9.67
N VAL A 75 -10.93 -15.99 -9.89
CA VAL A 75 -10.06 -15.52 -8.79
C VAL A 75 -10.29 -14.05 -8.42
N THR A 76 -11.14 -13.34 -9.17
CA THR A 76 -11.35 -11.90 -9.02
C THR A 76 -12.46 -11.56 -8.02
N ARG A 77 -12.48 -10.30 -7.55
CA ARG A 77 -13.53 -9.78 -6.67
C ARG A 77 -14.85 -9.58 -7.42
N TYR A 78 -14.81 -9.34 -8.74
CA TYR A 78 -15.97 -9.11 -9.58
C TYR A 78 -15.99 -10.07 -10.80
N PRO A 79 -16.22 -11.40 -10.59
CA PRO A 79 -16.10 -12.39 -11.66
C PRO A 79 -17.02 -12.15 -12.86
N ALA A 80 -18.26 -11.69 -12.61
CA ALA A 80 -19.21 -11.40 -13.67
C ALA A 80 -18.74 -10.22 -14.54
N SER A 81 -18.31 -9.13 -13.89
CA SER A 81 -17.78 -7.92 -14.51
C SER A 81 -16.49 -8.19 -15.29
N CYS A 82 -15.59 -9.01 -14.72
CA CYS A 82 -14.39 -9.51 -15.40
C CYS A 82 -14.75 -10.30 -16.66
N PHE A 83 -15.66 -11.28 -16.56
CA PHE A 83 -16.01 -12.13 -17.68
C PHE A 83 -16.65 -11.31 -18.82
N SER A 84 -17.61 -10.44 -18.52
CA SER A 84 -18.29 -9.65 -19.55
C SER A 84 -17.36 -8.68 -20.26
N SER A 85 -16.48 -7.99 -19.52
CA SER A 85 -15.61 -6.97 -20.08
C SER A 85 -14.46 -7.56 -20.90
N VAL A 86 -13.80 -8.61 -20.39
CA VAL A 86 -12.73 -9.31 -21.12
C VAL A 86 -13.28 -10.01 -22.36
N SER A 87 -14.44 -10.67 -22.28
CA SER A 87 -15.06 -11.33 -23.44
C SER A 87 -15.43 -10.34 -24.54
N ALA A 88 -15.90 -9.14 -24.18
CA ALA A 88 -16.22 -8.09 -25.14
C ALA A 88 -14.97 -7.52 -25.80
N ALA A 89 -13.90 -7.28 -25.03
CA ALA A 89 -12.66 -6.70 -25.54
C ALA A 89 -11.81 -7.67 -26.37
N ASN A 90 -11.85 -8.97 -26.07
CA ASN A 90 -11.08 -9.98 -26.78
C ASN A 90 -11.59 -10.25 -28.22
N GLY A 91 -12.83 -9.84 -28.53
CA GLY A 91 -13.39 -9.88 -29.89
C GLY A 91 -13.30 -11.27 -30.55
N ALA A 92 -12.78 -11.31 -31.79
CA ALA A 92 -12.55 -12.53 -32.58
C ALA A 92 -11.16 -13.18 -32.34
N ASN A 93 -10.35 -12.64 -31.42
CA ASN A 93 -9.00 -13.14 -31.18
C ASN A 93 -9.08 -14.35 -30.21
N LEU A 94 -9.05 -15.55 -30.78
CA LEU A 94 -9.21 -16.79 -30.03
C LEU A 94 -7.89 -17.16 -29.34
N THR A 95 -7.68 -16.65 -28.13
CA THR A 95 -6.58 -17.06 -27.25
C THR A 95 -7.10 -17.72 -25.98
N THR A 96 -6.40 -18.76 -25.54
CA THR A 96 -6.58 -19.41 -24.25
C THR A 96 -5.38 -19.16 -23.34
N ASP A 97 -4.42 -18.34 -23.78
CA ASP A 97 -3.20 -18.07 -23.05
C ASP A 97 -3.47 -17.11 -21.87
N PRO A 98 -3.15 -17.49 -20.62
CA PRO A 98 -3.42 -16.65 -19.46
C PRO A 98 -2.70 -15.30 -19.46
N GLU A 99 -1.49 -15.21 -20.03
CA GLU A 99 -0.73 -13.96 -20.09
C GLU A 99 -1.35 -12.98 -21.10
N GLU A 100 -1.73 -13.48 -22.29
CA GLU A 100 -2.48 -12.67 -23.26
C GLU A 100 -3.84 -12.22 -22.71
N LEU A 101 -4.59 -13.11 -22.05
CA LEU A 101 -5.88 -12.77 -21.41
C LEU A 101 -5.73 -11.75 -20.27
N PHE A 102 -4.64 -11.83 -19.51
CA PHE A 102 -4.30 -10.82 -18.51
C PHE A 102 -3.98 -9.47 -19.16
N GLY A 103 -3.24 -9.47 -20.28
CA GLY A 103 -3.01 -8.28 -21.11
C GLY A 103 -4.32 -7.61 -21.57
N VAL A 104 -5.31 -8.40 -21.98
CA VAL A 104 -6.66 -7.90 -22.32
C VAL A 104 -7.35 -7.30 -21.09
N SER A 105 -7.25 -7.94 -19.92
CA SER A 105 -7.80 -7.39 -18.67
C SER A 105 -7.19 -6.02 -18.32
N LEU A 106 -5.88 -5.85 -18.49
CA LEU A 106 -5.20 -4.56 -18.27
C LEU A 106 -5.68 -3.48 -19.25
N ALA A 107 -5.88 -3.84 -20.53
CA ALA A 107 -6.39 -2.91 -21.54
C ALA A 107 -7.83 -2.46 -21.20
N VAL A 108 -8.69 -3.39 -20.78
CA VAL A 108 -10.05 -3.08 -20.31
C VAL A 108 -10.04 -2.10 -19.13
N ALA A 109 -9.16 -2.33 -18.15
CA ALA A 109 -9.02 -1.43 -17.00
C ALA A 109 -8.50 -0.05 -17.41
N MET A 110 -7.55 0.02 -18.35
CA MET A 110 -7.04 1.25 -18.92
C MET A 110 -8.14 2.08 -19.60
N ASP A 111 -8.93 1.47 -20.47
CA ASP A 111 -9.98 2.16 -21.22
C ASP A 111 -11.06 2.73 -20.29
N ALA A 112 -11.45 1.98 -19.25
CA ALA A 112 -12.39 2.45 -18.25
C ALA A 112 -11.82 3.60 -17.40
N LEU A 113 -10.53 3.55 -17.03
CA LEU A 113 -9.85 4.65 -16.33
C LEU A 113 -9.74 5.90 -17.19
N ALA A 114 -9.42 5.75 -18.48
CA ALA A 114 -9.37 6.86 -19.42
C ALA A 114 -10.75 7.53 -19.56
N ALA A 115 -11.83 6.74 -19.63
CA ALA A 115 -13.19 7.25 -19.64
C ALA A 115 -13.55 8.00 -18.34
N ALA A 116 -13.19 7.45 -17.18
CA ALA A 116 -13.40 8.12 -15.90
C ALA A 116 -12.61 9.43 -15.80
N SER A 117 -11.37 9.46 -16.28
CA SER A 117 -10.53 10.66 -16.33
C SER A 117 -11.09 11.72 -17.28
N ALA A 118 -11.67 11.32 -18.41
CA ALA A 118 -12.37 12.22 -19.32
C ALA A 118 -13.61 12.83 -18.65
N ALA A 119 -14.44 12.02 -17.99
CA ALA A 119 -15.61 12.50 -17.25
C ALA A 119 -15.23 13.48 -16.12
N ALA A 120 -14.17 13.19 -15.36
CA ALA A 120 -13.66 14.11 -14.34
C ALA A 120 -13.21 15.46 -14.93
N SER A 121 -12.76 15.47 -16.19
CA SER A 121 -12.33 16.67 -16.91
C SER A 121 -13.51 17.53 -17.38
N GLU A 122 -14.66 16.92 -17.66
CA GLU A 122 -15.90 17.61 -18.07
C GLU A 122 -16.61 18.28 -16.88
N PHE A 123 -16.39 17.81 -15.65
CA PHE A 123 -16.97 18.44 -14.47
C PHE A 123 -16.43 19.86 -14.28
N ALA A 124 -17.31 20.83 -14.48
CA ALA A 124 -17.07 22.24 -14.23
C ALA A 124 -17.60 22.61 -12.83
N PRO A 125 -16.72 22.99 -11.88
CA PRO A 125 -17.18 23.49 -10.59
C PRO A 125 -17.85 24.87 -10.77
N PRO A 126 -18.86 25.21 -9.95
CA PRO A 126 -19.34 26.60 -9.85
C PRO A 126 -18.17 27.54 -9.54
N SER A 127 -18.15 28.73 -10.14
CA SER A 127 -16.97 29.65 -10.14
C SER A 127 -16.45 30.08 -8.75
N LYS A 128 -17.20 29.82 -7.67
CA LYS A 128 -16.83 30.17 -6.29
C LYS A 128 -16.53 28.96 -5.39
N ASP A 129 -16.75 27.72 -5.83
CA ASP A 129 -16.49 26.54 -4.99
C ASP A 129 -15.02 26.11 -5.11
N ARG A 130 -14.18 26.71 -4.25
CA ARG A 130 -12.74 26.46 -4.22
C ARG A 130 -12.40 25.03 -3.79
N ARG A 131 -13.19 24.43 -2.90
CA ARG A 131 -12.95 23.07 -2.40
C ARG A 131 -13.26 22.05 -3.49
N LEU A 132 -14.41 22.17 -4.14
CA LEU A 132 -14.76 21.30 -5.27
C LEU A 132 -13.75 21.45 -6.43
N ALA A 133 -13.34 22.69 -6.75
CA ALA A 133 -12.32 22.90 -7.77
C ALA A 133 -10.98 22.25 -7.42
N ALA A 134 -10.59 22.22 -6.15
CA ALA A 134 -9.40 21.51 -5.70
C ALA A 134 -9.58 19.99 -5.75
N ALA A 135 -10.71 19.46 -5.26
CA ALA A 135 -11.03 18.03 -5.32
C ALA A 135 -11.00 17.50 -6.76
N LEU A 136 -11.55 18.24 -7.72
CA LEU A 136 -11.52 17.88 -9.14
C LEU A 136 -10.09 17.88 -9.72
N ARG A 137 -9.22 18.82 -9.30
CA ARG A 137 -7.82 18.83 -9.72
C ARG A 137 -7.07 17.62 -9.15
N ASP A 138 -7.21 17.37 -7.85
CA ASP A 138 -6.59 16.24 -7.16
C ASP A 138 -7.06 14.92 -7.80
N CYS A 139 -8.35 14.77 -8.05
CA CYS A 139 -8.87 13.56 -8.69
C CYS A 139 -8.29 13.36 -10.11
N ARG A 140 -8.17 14.41 -10.93
CA ARG A 140 -7.55 14.29 -12.27
C ARG A 140 -6.08 13.86 -12.18
N GLU A 141 -5.34 14.40 -11.22
CA GLU A 141 -3.95 14.00 -10.96
C GLU A 141 -3.86 12.52 -10.56
N LEU A 142 -4.72 12.09 -9.64
CA LEU A 142 -4.79 10.73 -9.15
C LEU A 142 -5.18 9.73 -10.25
N LEU A 143 -6.19 10.04 -11.06
CA LEU A 143 -6.59 9.21 -12.20
C LEU A 143 -5.47 9.14 -13.25
N GLY A 144 -4.78 10.26 -13.52
CA GLY A 144 -3.59 10.26 -14.35
C GLY A 144 -2.48 9.35 -13.79
N GLY A 145 -2.27 9.38 -12.48
CA GLY A 145 -1.34 8.46 -11.81
C GLY A 145 -1.76 6.99 -11.92
N ALA A 146 -3.06 6.68 -11.80
CA ALA A 146 -3.59 5.33 -11.98
C ALA A 146 -3.37 4.82 -13.42
N ILE A 147 -3.62 5.67 -14.41
CA ILE A 147 -3.32 5.42 -15.83
C ILE A 147 -1.83 5.12 -16.03
N ASP A 148 -0.94 5.93 -15.45
CA ASP A 148 0.51 5.68 -15.54
C ASP A 148 0.88 4.30 -14.96
N ARG A 149 0.29 3.89 -13.84
CA ARG A 149 0.54 2.57 -13.23
C ARG A 149 0.06 1.41 -14.09
N ILE A 150 -1.13 1.51 -14.72
CA ILE A 150 -1.59 0.46 -15.63
C ILE A 150 -0.75 0.43 -16.91
N ASN A 151 -0.32 1.58 -17.43
CA ASN A 151 0.59 1.63 -18.57
C ASN A 151 1.93 0.94 -18.29
N ASP A 152 2.51 1.19 -17.11
CA ASP A 152 3.74 0.49 -16.68
C ASP A 152 3.51 -1.03 -16.63
N SER A 153 2.36 -1.47 -16.14
CA SER A 153 1.98 -2.90 -16.14
C SER A 153 1.85 -3.46 -17.55
N ILE A 154 1.18 -2.76 -18.48
CA ILE A 154 1.04 -3.17 -19.88
C ILE A 154 2.40 -3.22 -20.58
N ALA A 155 3.28 -2.26 -20.30
CA ALA A 155 4.62 -2.21 -20.88
C ALA A 155 5.46 -3.41 -20.44
N LEU A 156 5.35 -3.82 -19.18
CA LEU A 156 6.05 -5.00 -18.66
C LEU A 156 5.55 -6.31 -19.30
N MET A 157 4.26 -6.40 -19.63
CA MET A 157 3.67 -7.56 -20.32
C MET A 157 4.08 -7.71 -21.79
N ARG A 158 4.81 -6.75 -22.38
CA ARG A 158 5.28 -6.80 -23.78
C ARG A 158 6.78 -7.05 -23.82
N PRO A 159 7.27 -8.29 -23.62
CA PRO A 159 8.69 -8.54 -23.57
C PRO A 159 9.39 -8.25 -24.91
N ALA A 160 10.68 -7.91 -24.84
CA ALA A 160 11.54 -7.85 -26.02
C ALA A 160 11.65 -9.25 -26.65
N ALA A 161 11.80 -9.30 -27.98
CA ALA A 161 11.87 -10.56 -28.72
C ALA A 161 12.97 -11.49 -28.15
N GLY A 162 12.57 -12.57 -27.48
CA GLY A 162 13.47 -13.59 -26.93
C GLY A 162 13.36 -13.86 -25.42
N GLU A 163 12.64 -13.04 -24.64
CA GLU A 163 12.39 -13.26 -23.21
C GLU A 163 10.92 -13.65 -22.99
N ALA A 164 10.63 -14.92 -22.76
CA ALA A 164 9.26 -15.43 -22.90
C ALA A 164 8.44 -15.52 -21.60
N THR A 165 8.99 -15.16 -20.43
CA THR A 165 8.26 -15.32 -19.16
C THR A 165 8.64 -14.25 -18.14
N LEU A 166 7.65 -13.65 -17.48
CA LEU A 166 7.85 -12.75 -16.35
C LEU A 166 8.56 -13.46 -15.19
N ASN A 167 9.47 -12.74 -14.53
CA ASN A 167 10.12 -13.21 -13.31
C ASN A 167 9.38 -12.73 -12.04
N ALA A 168 9.78 -13.29 -10.90
CA ALA A 168 9.15 -13.01 -9.60
C ALA A 168 9.10 -11.51 -9.23
N SER A 169 10.18 -10.78 -9.52
CA SER A 169 10.30 -9.35 -9.21
C SER A 169 9.38 -8.52 -10.10
N GLU A 170 9.28 -8.88 -11.37
CA GLU A 170 8.40 -8.20 -12.34
C GLU A 170 6.94 -8.35 -11.94
N ILE A 171 6.54 -9.53 -11.45
CA ILE A 171 5.16 -9.75 -11.01
C ILE A 171 4.86 -9.03 -9.69
N GLU A 172 5.82 -8.92 -8.78
CA GLU A 172 5.66 -8.05 -7.60
C GLU A 172 5.57 -6.56 -7.97
N ASP A 173 6.31 -6.12 -9.00
CA ASP A 173 6.18 -4.77 -9.55
C ASP A 173 4.76 -4.54 -10.14
N LEU A 174 4.23 -5.51 -10.91
CA LEU A 174 2.83 -5.48 -11.40
C LEU A 174 1.83 -5.31 -10.26
N ARG A 175 1.95 -6.16 -9.23
CA ARG A 175 1.06 -6.11 -8.07
C ARG A 175 1.16 -4.79 -7.32
N THR A 176 2.37 -4.25 -7.20
CA THR A 176 2.62 -2.94 -6.57
C THR A 176 1.97 -1.80 -7.35
N TRP A 177 2.14 -1.77 -8.68
CA TRP A 177 1.57 -0.72 -9.53
C TRP A 177 0.05 -0.79 -9.58
N LEU A 178 -0.52 -1.99 -9.72
CA LEU A 178 -1.98 -2.18 -9.68
C LEU A 178 -2.56 -1.83 -8.30
N SER A 179 -1.84 -2.13 -7.21
CA SER A 179 -2.25 -1.70 -5.86
C SER A 179 -2.30 -0.18 -5.73
N ALA A 180 -1.32 0.52 -6.33
CA ALA A 180 -1.29 1.97 -6.37
C ALA A 180 -2.37 2.57 -7.28
N ALA A 181 -2.72 1.90 -8.40
CA ALA A 181 -3.84 2.34 -9.25
C ALA A 181 -5.17 2.33 -8.48
N VAL A 182 -5.47 1.24 -7.74
CA VAL A 182 -6.64 1.16 -6.85
C VAL A 182 -6.59 2.25 -5.78
N THR A 183 -5.43 2.45 -5.15
CA THR A 183 -5.23 3.49 -4.12
C THR A 183 -5.52 4.90 -4.64
N ASN A 184 -5.09 5.20 -5.86
CA ASN A 184 -5.32 6.49 -6.49
C ASN A 184 -6.81 6.70 -6.79
N GLN A 185 -7.51 5.65 -7.24
CA GLN A 185 -8.97 5.70 -7.47
C GLN A 185 -9.72 6.00 -6.17
N ASP A 186 -9.41 5.28 -5.08
CA ASP A 186 -10.01 5.52 -3.77
C ASP A 186 -9.75 6.94 -3.27
N THR A 187 -8.51 7.41 -3.41
CA THR A 187 -8.12 8.76 -2.96
C THR A 187 -8.80 9.86 -3.78
N CYS A 188 -9.05 9.63 -5.08
CA CYS A 188 -9.83 10.58 -5.89
C CYS A 188 -11.24 10.74 -5.31
N LEU A 189 -11.92 9.64 -5.00
CA LEU A 189 -13.29 9.67 -4.47
C LEU A 189 -13.33 10.34 -3.09
N GLU A 190 -12.37 10.03 -2.22
CA GLU A 190 -12.25 10.64 -0.89
C GLU A 190 -11.96 12.14 -0.94
N GLY A 191 -11.31 12.62 -2.00
CA GLY A 191 -11.06 14.05 -2.21
C GLY A 191 -12.33 14.91 -2.28
N PHE A 192 -13.49 14.30 -2.56
CA PHE A 192 -14.79 14.97 -2.58
C PHE A 192 -15.46 15.09 -1.21
N GLU A 193 -14.84 14.58 -0.14
CA GLU A 193 -15.35 14.76 1.23
C GLU A 193 -15.54 16.26 1.56
N GLY A 194 -16.72 16.59 2.10
CA GLY A 194 -17.06 17.97 2.45
C GLY A 194 -17.27 18.91 1.25
N THR A 195 -17.41 18.37 0.02
CA THR A 195 -17.89 19.11 -1.15
C THR A 195 -19.42 19.11 -1.23
N THR A 196 -20.00 20.04 -2.01
CA THR A 196 -21.45 20.15 -2.20
C THR A 196 -21.86 19.74 -3.62
N GLY A 197 -23.16 19.57 -3.88
CA GLY A 197 -23.68 19.39 -5.25
C GLY A 197 -23.65 17.97 -5.81
N GLY A 198 -23.43 16.95 -4.97
CA GLY A 198 -23.55 15.54 -5.35
C GLY A 198 -22.45 15.05 -6.32
N PHE A 199 -21.33 15.78 -6.43
CA PHE A 199 -20.24 15.42 -7.34
C PHE A 199 -19.56 14.10 -6.97
N LEU A 200 -19.52 13.74 -5.67
CA LEU A 200 -19.07 12.41 -5.24
C LEU A 200 -19.85 11.31 -5.96
N GLY A 201 -21.18 11.31 -5.89
CA GLY A 201 -22.01 10.28 -6.54
C GLY A 201 -21.87 10.26 -8.07
N LYS A 202 -21.63 11.41 -8.71
CA LYS A 202 -21.32 11.47 -10.14
C LYS A 202 -19.97 10.84 -10.47
N MET A 203 -18.95 11.09 -9.63
CA MET A 203 -17.62 10.54 -9.79
C MET A 203 -17.60 9.04 -9.51
N GLU A 204 -18.31 8.57 -8.48
CA GLU A 204 -18.52 7.15 -8.19
C GLU A 204 -19.17 6.43 -9.38
N ALA A 205 -20.22 7.01 -9.97
CA ALA A 205 -20.86 6.45 -11.15
C ALA A 205 -19.90 6.40 -12.36
N ALA A 206 -19.11 7.46 -12.57
CA ALA A 206 -18.12 7.51 -13.65
C ALA A 206 -16.96 6.52 -13.46
N MET A 207 -16.63 6.18 -12.21
CA MET A 207 -15.52 5.27 -11.86
C MET A 207 -15.95 3.84 -11.62
N ALA A 208 -17.24 3.52 -11.57
CA ALA A 208 -17.74 2.19 -11.20
C ALA A 208 -17.03 1.05 -11.95
N ASN A 209 -17.01 1.13 -13.28
CA ASN A 209 -16.31 0.16 -14.12
C ASN A 209 -14.79 0.18 -13.91
N ALA A 210 -14.20 1.37 -13.81
CA ALA A 210 -12.75 1.54 -13.65
C ALA A 210 -12.25 0.89 -12.35
N THR A 211 -12.99 1.04 -11.25
CA THR A 211 -12.66 0.46 -9.94
C THR A 211 -12.77 -1.07 -10.00
N GLU A 212 -13.85 -1.62 -10.55
CA GLU A 212 -14.02 -3.08 -10.68
C GLU A 212 -12.96 -3.71 -11.59
N TYR A 213 -12.70 -3.12 -12.76
CA TYR A 213 -11.76 -3.68 -13.74
C TYR A 213 -10.33 -3.64 -13.22
N THR A 214 -9.93 -2.55 -12.54
CA THR A 214 -8.59 -2.46 -11.93
C THR A 214 -8.42 -3.47 -10.79
N SER A 215 -9.45 -3.65 -9.95
CA SER A 215 -9.47 -4.70 -8.91
C SER A 215 -9.36 -6.11 -9.51
N ASN A 216 -10.08 -6.36 -10.62
CA ASN A 216 -9.99 -7.64 -11.32
C ASN A 216 -8.58 -7.91 -11.85
N SER A 217 -7.94 -6.94 -12.51
CA SER A 217 -6.55 -7.07 -12.97
C SER A 217 -5.59 -7.32 -11.80
N LEU A 218 -5.75 -6.62 -10.67
CA LEU A 218 -4.94 -6.84 -9.47
C LEU A 218 -5.10 -8.26 -8.92
N ALA A 219 -6.32 -8.79 -8.88
CA ALA A 219 -6.60 -10.15 -8.43
C ALA A 219 -6.00 -11.20 -9.38
N ILE A 220 -6.07 -10.99 -10.70
CA ILE A 220 -5.45 -11.88 -11.69
C ILE A 220 -3.94 -11.91 -11.51
N ALA A 221 -3.28 -10.75 -11.40
CA ALA A 221 -1.84 -10.66 -11.15
C ALA A 221 -1.43 -11.41 -9.86
N THR A 222 -2.23 -11.27 -8.81
CA THR A 222 -2.01 -11.97 -7.53
C THR A 222 -2.24 -13.49 -7.65
N GLY A 223 -3.23 -13.91 -8.45
CA GLY A 223 -3.49 -15.32 -8.75
C GLY A 223 -2.33 -16.00 -9.49
N ILE A 224 -1.71 -15.29 -10.45
CA ILE A 224 -0.52 -15.76 -11.18
C ILE A 224 0.63 -16.04 -10.19
N LEU A 225 0.93 -15.12 -9.26
CA LEU A 225 1.94 -15.34 -8.20
C LEU A 225 1.64 -16.59 -7.39
N GLY A 226 0.39 -16.73 -6.90
CA GLY A 226 -0.01 -17.86 -6.09
C GLY A 226 0.10 -19.21 -6.81
N ALA A 227 -0.05 -19.24 -8.14
CA ALA A 227 0.16 -20.44 -8.95
C ALA A 227 1.64 -20.77 -9.11
N MET A 228 2.50 -19.76 -9.30
CA MET A 228 3.95 -19.93 -9.41
C MET A 228 4.58 -20.45 -8.12
N GLU A 229 4.19 -19.91 -6.96
CA GLU A 229 4.65 -20.38 -5.65
C GLU A 229 4.29 -21.85 -5.38
N LYS A 230 3.07 -22.27 -5.77
CA LYS A 230 2.60 -23.66 -5.59
C LYS A 230 3.29 -24.66 -6.52
N SER A 231 3.82 -24.20 -7.66
CA SER A 231 4.39 -25.07 -8.70
C SER A 231 5.84 -25.50 -8.44
N ARG A 232 6.43 -25.17 -7.27
CA ARG A 232 7.79 -25.57 -6.86
C ARG A 232 8.92 -25.20 -7.85
N PHE A 233 8.69 -24.26 -8.76
CA PHE A 233 9.83 -23.62 -9.41
C PHE A 233 10.56 -22.82 -8.32
N PRO A 234 11.84 -23.11 -8.02
CA PRO A 234 12.57 -22.22 -7.14
C PRO A 234 12.55 -20.86 -7.82
N LEU A 235 11.90 -19.88 -7.20
CA LEU A 235 12.03 -18.48 -7.60
C LEU A 235 13.50 -18.14 -7.33
N HIS A 236 14.37 -18.45 -8.28
CA HIS A 236 15.70 -17.87 -8.32
C HIS A 236 15.46 -16.39 -8.54
N ARG A 237 15.35 -15.63 -7.43
CA ARG A 237 15.56 -14.19 -7.43
C ARG A 237 16.98 -14.00 -7.94
N ARG A 238 17.12 -13.90 -9.27
CA ARG A 238 18.31 -13.33 -9.85
C ARG A 238 18.31 -11.92 -9.28
N ARG A 239 19.20 -11.65 -8.31
CA ARG A 239 19.45 -10.32 -7.75
C ARG A 239 19.97 -9.43 -8.87
N LEU A 240 19.10 -9.05 -9.79
CA LEU A 240 19.25 -7.84 -10.58
C LEU A 240 18.97 -6.73 -9.59
N LEU A 241 20.01 -6.38 -8.84
CA LEU A 241 20.01 -5.17 -8.03
C LEU A 241 19.50 -4.06 -8.94
N TYR A 242 18.48 -3.32 -8.49
CA TYR A 242 18.15 -2.06 -9.14
C TYR A 242 19.47 -1.31 -9.25
N ALA A 243 19.94 -1.07 -10.49
CA ALA A 243 21.14 -0.30 -10.75
C ALA A 243 20.80 1.10 -10.26
N GLY A 244 21.04 1.34 -8.97
CA GLY A 244 20.33 2.36 -8.22
C GLY A 244 20.84 3.73 -8.57
N GLY A 245 20.48 4.17 -9.76
CA GLY A 245 20.91 5.38 -10.42
C GLY A 245 22.34 5.83 -10.19
N GLY A 246 23.31 4.93 -10.34
CA GLY A 246 24.72 5.26 -10.14
C GLY A 246 25.09 5.64 -8.70
N ARG A 247 24.28 5.29 -7.69
CA ARG A 247 24.44 5.72 -6.28
C ARG A 247 25.44 4.91 -5.45
N GLU A 248 26.35 4.16 -6.06
CA GLU A 248 27.39 3.43 -5.31
C GLU A 248 28.24 4.34 -4.40
N TRP A 249 28.37 5.61 -4.79
CA TRP A 249 29.06 6.64 -4.01
C TRP A 249 28.32 6.99 -2.70
N MET A 250 26.99 6.83 -2.61
CA MET A 250 26.22 7.14 -1.39
C MET A 250 26.59 6.21 -0.24
N ARG A 251 26.80 4.93 -0.54
CA ARG A 251 27.27 3.95 0.45
C ARG A 251 28.61 4.38 1.06
N ARG A 252 29.55 4.83 0.22
CA ARG A 252 30.83 5.37 0.67
C ARG A 252 30.66 6.63 1.51
N ALA A 253 29.86 7.60 1.04
CA ALA A 253 29.62 8.85 1.76
C ALA A 253 29.06 8.60 3.19
N LEU A 254 28.04 7.74 3.31
CA LEU A 254 27.43 7.41 4.61
C LEU A 254 28.36 6.60 5.53
N GLN A 255 29.17 5.68 4.98
CA GLN A 255 30.13 4.87 5.75
C GLN A 255 31.34 5.69 6.24
N GLU A 256 31.86 6.57 5.39
CA GLU A 256 33.05 7.40 5.68
C GLU A 256 32.71 8.71 6.42
N LYS A 257 31.44 8.90 6.81
CA LYS A 257 30.90 10.16 7.39
C LYS A 257 31.15 11.40 6.50
N GLY A 258 31.38 11.21 5.21
CA GLY A 258 31.50 12.28 4.22
C GLY A 258 30.12 12.76 3.76
N LYS A 259 30.02 14.05 3.37
CA LYS A 259 28.81 14.54 2.71
C LYS A 259 28.84 14.14 1.22
N PRO A 260 27.72 13.66 0.66
CA PRO A 260 27.52 13.58 -0.79
C PRO A 260 28.01 14.83 -1.53
N LYS A 261 28.63 14.68 -2.70
CA LYS A 261 28.89 15.84 -3.57
C LYS A 261 27.56 16.31 -4.18
N PRO A 262 27.09 17.54 -3.91
CA PRO A 262 25.82 18.00 -4.45
C PRO A 262 25.96 18.45 -5.91
N ASN A 263 24.89 18.26 -6.69
CA ASN A 263 24.70 18.94 -7.98
C ASN A 263 24.30 20.40 -7.77
N VAL A 264 23.44 20.64 -6.78
CA VAL A 264 22.96 21.98 -6.41
C VAL A 264 22.89 22.13 -4.89
N THR A 265 23.31 23.29 -4.40
CA THR A 265 23.23 23.71 -3.00
C THR A 265 22.18 24.80 -2.85
N VAL A 266 21.22 24.59 -1.97
CA VAL A 266 20.20 25.54 -1.56
C VAL A 266 20.67 26.24 -0.28
N ALA A 267 20.59 27.57 -0.25
CA ALA A 267 20.76 28.32 0.99
C ALA A 267 19.91 29.59 0.99
N ALA A 268 19.01 29.72 1.96
CA ALA A 268 18.12 30.88 2.10
C ALA A 268 18.89 32.21 2.27
N ASP A 269 20.08 32.16 2.87
CA ASP A 269 20.97 33.31 3.08
C ASP A 269 21.74 33.77 1.82
N GLY A 270 21.58 33.06 0.69
CA GLY A 270 22.26 33.36 -0.57
C GLY A 270 23.68 32.80 -0.68
N SER A 271 24.15 32.01 0.28
CA SER A 271 25.46 31.35 0.24
C SER A 271 25.49 30.03 -0.57
N GLY A 272 24.37 29.69 -1.21
CA GLY A 272 24.18 28.54 -2.10
C GLY A 272 24.03 28.97 -3.56
N GLN A 273 23.80 28.01 -4.44
CA GLN A 273 23.56 28.26 -5.87
C GLN A 273 22.13 28.76 -6.14
N VAL A 274 21.17 28.34 -5.30
CA VAL A 274 19.77 28.78 -5.35
C VAL A 274 19.27 29.07 -3.94
N ARG A 275 18.15 29.82 -3.83
CA ARG A 275 17.62 30.26 -2.53
C ARG A 275 16.43 29.43 -2.02
N SER A 276 15.72 28.75 -2.91
CA SER A 276 14.58 27.90 -2.57
C SER A 276 14.82 26.44 -2.98
N ILE A 277 14.13 25.53 -2.31
CA ILE A 277 14.18 24.10 -2.62
C ILE A 277 13.46 23.85 -3.94
N LYS A 278 12.36 24.55 -4.21
CA LYS A 278 11.66 24.48 -5.49
C LYS A 278 12.57 24.81 -6.68
N GLU A 279 13.38 25.87 -6.61
CA GLU A 279 14.36 26.20 -7.65
C GLU A 279 15.36 25.05 -7.89
N ALA A 280 15.84 24.40 -6.82
CA ALA A 280 16.75 23.27 -6.96
C ALA A 280 16.08 22.05 -7.61
N VAL A 281 14.81 21.80 -7.29
CA VAL A 281 14.01 20.73 -7.88
C VAL A 281 13.77 20.98 -9.37
N ASP A 282 13.51 22.22 -9.78
CA ASP A 282 13.32 22.61 -11.18
C ASP A 282 14.58 22.40 -12.05
N LEU A 283 15.77 22.36 -11.43
CA LEU A 283 17.04 22.06 -12.10
C LEU A 283 17.28 20.55 -12.33
N ALA A 284 16.50 19.68 -11.68
CA ALA A 284 16.67 18.25 -11.80
C ALA A 284 16.29 17.76 -13.21
N PRO A 285 17.13 16.97 -13.89
CA PRO A 285 16.83 16.43 -15.22
C PRO A 285 15.62 15.49 -15.15
N ARG A 286 14.71 15.63 -16.13
CA ARG A 286 13.53 14.77 -16.23
C ARG A 286 13.94 13.32 -16.55
N ARG A 287 13.35 12.38 -15.81
CA ARG A 287 13.47 10.93 -15.95
C ARG A 287 14.91 10.44 -16.05
N SER A 288 15.82 11.10 -15.31
CA SER A 288 17.20 10.67 -15.28
C SER A 288 17.32 9.37 -14.49
N GLU A 289 18.02 8.41 -15.07
CA GLU A 289 18.43 7.22 -14.32
C GLU A 289 19.57 7.56 -13.36
N GLU A 290 20.33 8.64 -13.55
CA GLU A 290 21.37 9.07 -12.59
C GLU A 290 20.79 9.87 -11.43
N ALA A 291 21.42 9.78 -10.26
CA ALA A 291 20.99 10.54 -9.09
C ALA A 291 21.27 12.05 -9.23
N PHE A 292 20.27 12.88 -8.90
CA PHE A 292 20.41 14.33 -8.80
C PHE A 292 20.41 14.77 -7.34
N VAL A 293 21.55 15.21 -6.84
CA VAL A 293 21.81 15.48 -5.43
C VAL A 293 21.62 16.96 -5.10
N ILE A 294 20.70 17.24 -4.18
CA ILE A 294 20.37 18.57 -3.67
C ILE A 294 20.82 18.65 -2.21
N TYR A 295 21.78 19.51 -1.92
CA TYR A 295 22.17 19.84 -0.54
C TYR A 295 21.39 21.07 -0.07
N ILE A 296 20.73 20.99 1.07
CA ILE A 296 19.92 22.07 1.62
C ILE A 296 20.52 22.53 2.95
N LYS A 297 21.13 23.72 2.96
CA LYS A 297 21.73 24.28 4.18
C LYS A 297 20.69 24.53 5.26
N ALA A 298 21.14 24.60 6.51
CA ALA A 298 20.32 24.97 7.66
C ALA A 298 19.48 26.24 7.39
N GLY A 299 18.22 26.20 7.80
CA GLY A 299 17.22 27.24 7.54
C GLY A 299 15.81 26.67 7.60
N VAL A 300 14.84 27.58 7.74
CA VAL A 300 13.41 27.26 7.59
C VAL A 300 12.95 27.77 6.24
N TYR A 301 12.55 26.84 5.37
CA TYR A 301 12.12 27.08 4.00
C TYR A 301 10.59 27.05 3.97
N LYS A 302 9.96 28.23 3.93
CA LYS A 302 8.51 28.38 3.92
C LYS A 302 7.95 28.31 2.50
N GLU A 303 7.83 27.10 1.99
CA GLU A 303 7.38 26.80 0.64
C GLU A 303 6.66 25.45 0.60
N GLN A 304 5.78 25.28 -0.39
CA GLN A 304 5.27 23.96 -0.77
C GLN A 304 6.15 23.40 -1.88
N VAL A 305 6.73 22.22 -1.66
CA VAL A 305 7.67 21.60 -2.60
C VAL A 305 7.05 20.35 -3.21
N VAL A 306 7.17 20.22 -4.53
CA VAL A 306 6.72 19.05 -5.29
C VAL A 306 7.90 18.48 -6.07
N VAL A 307 8.33 17.27 -5.70
CA VAL A 307 9.23 16.44 -6.52
C VAL A 307 8.35 15.56 -7.40
N GLY A 308 7.97 16.11 -8.55
CA GLY A 308 6.95 15.54 -9.43
C GLY A 308 7.36 14.21 -10.06
N LYS A 309 6.39 13.49 -10.62
CA LYS A 309 6.56 12.14 -11.19
C LYS A 309 7.67 11.97 -12.23
N ASP A 310 8.06 13.05 -12.91
CA ASP A 310 9.16 13.03 -13.90
C ASP A 310 10.54 13.30 -13.28
N GLN A 311 10.65 13.63 -11.99
CA GLN A 311 11.93 13.90 -11.33
C GLN A 311 12.44 12.65 -10.62
N TRP A 312 12.99 11.72 -11.41
CA TRP A 312 13.48 10.44 -10.91
C TRP A 312 14.81 10.60 -10.16
N ASN A 313 15.02 9.73 -9.17
CA ASN A 313 16.30 9.58 -8.47
C ASN A 313 16.83 10.88 -7.81
N VAL A 314 15.96 11.80 -7.42
CA VAL A 314 16.34 13.00 -6.66
C VAL A 314 16.72 12.59 -5.24
N VAL A 315 17.91 13.03 -4.80
CA VAL A 315 18.44 12.81 -3.46
C VAL A 315 18.59 14.16 -2.77
N MET A 316 17.89 14.35 -1.65
CA MET A 316 17.98 15.55 -0.83
C MET A 316 18.65 15.24 0.51
N PHE A 317 19.53 16.13 0.97
CA PHE A 317 20.03 16.05 2.34
C PHE A 317 20.19 17.42 3.00
N GLY A 318 19.85 17.49 4.28
CA GLY A 318 19.96 18.69 5.11
C GLY A 318 21.13 18.67 6.09
N ASP A 319 21.29 19.75 6.86
CA ASP A 319 22.28 19.86 7.94
C ASP A 319 21.80 19.26 9.28
N GLY A 320 20.61 18.64 9.30
CA GLY A 320 19.98 18.03 10.46
C GLY A 320 18.46 18.22 10.43
N MET A 321 17.71 17.24 10.95
CA MET A 321 16.25 17.25 10.86
C MET A 321 15.56 18.46 11.53
N ASP A 322 16.17 19.02 12.57
CA ASP A 322 15.68 20.21 13.26
C ASP A 322 16.35 21.52 12.77
N LYS A 323 17.31 21.42 11.84
CA LYS A 323 18.10 22.55 11.34
C LYS A 323 17.70 22.96 9.93
N THR A 324 17.40 22.00 9.07
CA THR A 324 16.93 22.21 7.70
C THR A 324 15.48 21.76 7.65
N VAL A 325 14.54 22.71 7.66
CA VAL A 325 13.10 22.40 7.78
C VAL A 325 12.33 23.03 6.63
N VAL A 326 11.51 22.25 5.94
CA VAL A 326 10.49 22.75 5.01
C VAL A 326 9.19 22.91 5.78
N GLU A 327 8.58 24.10 5.74
CA GLU A 327 7.40 24.43 6.55
C GLU A 327 6.26 25.00 5.71
N GLY A 328 5.08 24.41 5.85
CA GLY A 328 3.83 24.87 5.25
C GLY A 328 2.70 24.94 6.28
N ASN A 329 1.49 25.29 5.83
CA ASN A 329 0.31 25.42 6.69
C ASN A 329 -1.03 25.17 5.97
N LEU A 330 -1.02 24.54 4.79
CA LEU A 330 -2.25 24.16 4.10
C LEU A 330 -2.99 23.09 4.91
N ASN A 331 -4.33 23.15 4.91
CA ASN A 331 -5.16 22.31 5.77
C ASN A 331 -6.60 22.18 5.24
N PHE A 332 -7.29 21.16 5.75
CA PHE A 332 -8.65 20.80 5.34
C PHE A 332 -9.70 21.86 5.65
N VAL A 333 -9.66 22.43 6.87
CA VAL A 333 -10.59 23.49 7.29
C VAL A 333 -10.47 24.73 6.40
N GLY A 334 -9.26 25.04 5.94
CA GLY A 334 -8.97 26.13 5.00
C GLY A 334 -9.47 25.90 3.57
N GLY A 335 -10.08 24.75 3.28
CA GLY A 335 -10.67 24.43 1.99
C GLY A 335 -9.77 23.64 1.03
N THR A 336 -8.59 23.19 1.49
CA THR A 336 -7.68 22.35 0.71
C THR A 336 -7.98 20.87 1.00
N PRO A 337 -8.30 20.02 0.02
CA PRO A 337 -8.47 18.59 0.25
C PRO A 337 -7.19 17.98 0.84
N THR A 338 -7.34 16.96 1.71
CA THR A 338 -6.23 16.35 2.46
C THR A 338 -5.01 16.03 1.60
N PHE A 339 -5.21 15.47 0.41
CA PHE A 339 -4.16 15.11 -0.54
C PHE A 339 -3.24 16.29 -0.91
N SER A 340 -3.81 17.47 -1.09
CA SER A 340 -3.14 18.72 -1.45
C SER A 340 -2.64 19.56 -0.25
N THR A 341 -2.91 19.12 0.99
CA THR A 341 -2.41 19.84 2.19
C THR A 341 -0.93 19.63 2.47
N ALA A 342 -0.30 18.66 1.80
CA ALA A 342 1.09 18.28 2.02
C ALA A 342 2.06 19.45 1.79
N THR A 343 2.90 19.75 2.78
CA THR A 343 3.97 20.75 2.64
C THR A 343 5.04 20.27 1.65
N PHE A 344 5.41 19.00 1.73
CA PHE A 344 6.34 18.36 0.80
C PHE A 344 5.68 17.16 0.12
N ILE A 345 5.79 17.09 -1.20
CA ILE A 345 5.19 16.05 -2.04
C ILE A 345 6.31 15.34 -2.81
N ALA A 346 6.45 14.03 -2.61
CA ALA A 346 7.40 13.18 -3.33
C ALA A 346 6.69 12.17 -4.23
N GLU A 347 6.90 12.26 -5.54
CA GLU A 347 6.21 11.42 -6.55
C GLU A 347 7.17 10.76 -7.52
N GLY A 348 8.28 11.41 -7.88
CA GLY A 348 9.31 10.83 -8.74
C GLY A 348 9.92 9.57 -8.13
N LYS A 349 10.04 8.48 -8.91
CA LYS A 349 10.55 7.18 -8.44
C LYS A 349 11.97 7.31 -7.86
N GLY A 350 12.27 6.53 -6.82
CA GLY A 350 13.59 6.47 -6.21
C GLY A 350 13.99 7.73 -5.44
N PHE A 351 13.03 8.51 -4.96
CA PHE A 351 13.29 9.70 -4.16
C PHE A 351 13.96 9.34 -2.83
N VAL A 352 14.97 10.11 -2.43
CA VAL A 352 15.65 9.93 -1.15
C VAL A 352 15.74 11.25 -0.42
N ALA A 353 15.33 11.29 0.85
CA ALA A 353 15.54 12.41 1.75
C ALA A 353 16.35 11.99 2.98
N MET A 354 17.32 12.81 3.37
CA MET A 354 18.17 12.57 4.53
C MET A 354 18.30 13.80 5.41
N THR A 355 18.33 13.60 6.73
CA THR A 355 18.78 14.62 7.70
C THR A 355 18.10 15.99 7.54
N MET A 356 16.79 16.00 7.30
CA MET A 356 15.98 17.22 7.15
C MET A 356 14.56 17.03 7.72
N GLY A 357 13.88 18.13 8.04
CA GLY A 357 12.54 18.14 8.63
C GLY A 357 11.48 18.59 7.64
N PHE A 358 10.29 18.00 7.75
CA PHE A 358 9.08 18.37 7.04
C PHE A 358 8.02 18.74 8.08
N LYS A 359 7.45 19.93 7.96
CA LYS A 359 6.54 20.46 8.97
C LYS A 359 5.29 21.08 8.34
N ASN A 360 4.14 20.77 8.92
CA ASN A 360 2.92 21.54 8.70
C ASN A 360 2.48 22.20 10.00
N SER A 361 2.43 23.53 9.98
CA SER A 361 2.21 24.40 11.14
C SER A 361 0.75 24.84 11.32
N ALA A 362 -0.20 24.21 10.61
CA ALA A 362 -1.61 24.63 10.63
C ALA A 362 -2.27 24.60 12.01
N GLY A 363 -1.91 23.64 12.87
CA GLY A 363 -2.50 23.47 14.21
C GLY A 363 -3.59 22.38 14.25
N PRO A 364 -3.93 21.86 15.44
CA PRO A 364 -4.88 20.75 15.59
C PRO A 364 -6.34 21.15 15.29
N GLU A 365 -6.69 22.43 15.41
CA GLU A 365 -8.02 22.96 15.08
C GLU A 365 -8.30 23.05 13.57
N LYS A 366 -7.27 22.82 12.75
CA LYS A 366 -7.35 22.83 11.29
C LYS A 366 -7.60 21.46 10.66
N HIS A 367 -7.77 20.44 11.50
CA HIS A 367 -7.91 19.05 11.09
C HIS A 367 -6.74 18.59 10.20
N GLN A 368 -6.99 17.85 9.12
CA GLN A 368 -5.95 17.25 8.29
C GLN A 368 -5.02 18.32 7.70
N ALA A 369 -3.71 18.18 7.99
CA ALA A 369 -2.68 19.11 7.55
C ALA A 369 -1.35 18.34 7.39
N VAL A 370 -1.08 17.86 6.18
CA VAL A 370 0.03 16.91 5.94
C VAL A 370 1.38 17.61 5.92
N ALA A 371 2.38 17.06 6.61
CA ALA A 371 3.76 17.55 6.54
C ALA A 371 4.47 17.00 5.30
N LEU A 372 4.39 15.69 5.08
CA LEU A 372 4.91 15.04 3.87
C LEU A 372 3.93 14.02 3.30
N ARG A 373 3.75 14.05 1.98
CA ARG A 373 3.08 13.00 1.20
C ARG A 373 4.09 12.31 0.30
N SER A 374 4.13 10.99 0.33
CA SER A 374 4.92 10.19 -0.62
C SER A 374 4.01 9.28 -1.44
N SER A 375 4.09 9.46 -2.76
CA SER A 375 3.60 8.54 -3.80
C SER A 375 4.78 8.01 -4.64
N SER A 376 6.01 8.11 -4.12
CA SER A 376 7.25 7.72 -4.81
C SER A 376 7.57 6.25 -4.52
N ASP A 377 7.63 5.44 -5.58
CA ASP A 377 8.05 4.05 -5.45
C ASP A 377 9.55 3.96 -5.14
N ARG A 378 9.89 3.02 -4.26
CA ARG A 378 11.27 2.79 -3.79
C ARG A 378 11.86 4.06 -3.15
N SER A 379 11.04 4.80 -2.40
CA SER A 379 11.49 6.00 -1.69
C SER A 379 12.11 5.68 -0.32
N VAL A 380 13.16 6.44 0.04
CA VAL A 380 13.88 6.30 1.32
C VAL A 380 13.89 7.62 2.09
N PHE A 381 13.53 7.55 3.37
CA PHE A 381 13.64 8.65 4.32
C PHE A 381 14.55 8.21 5.46
N PHE A 382 15.70 8.88 5.62
CA PHE A 382 16.70 8.51 6.61
C PHE A 382 17.04 9.68 7.53
N ARG A 383 16.76 9.54 8.83
CA ARG A 383 16.95 10.61 9.81
C ARG A 383 16.18 11.88 9.44
N CYS A 384 14.94 11.70 9.01
CA CYS A 384 14.03 12.79 8.70
C CYS A 384 13.09 13.09 9.88
N GLY A 385 12.67 14.34 10.00
CA GLY A 385 11.61 14.76 10.94
C GLY A 385 10.30 14.97 10.20
N PHE A 386 9.19 14.52 10.78
CA PHE A 386 7.83 14.73 10.27
C PHE A 386 6.99 15.30 11.41
N ASP A 387 6.53 16.55 11.25
CA ASP A 387 5.93 17.31 12.34
C ASP A 387 4.63 17.99 11.90
N SER A 388 3.49 17.51 12.40
CA SER A 388 2.19 18.17 12.28
C SER A 388 1.30 17.78 13.47
N PHE A 389 -0.03 17.92 13.31
CA PHE A 389 -1.04 17.38 14.22
C PHE A 389 -1.73 16.21 13.53
N GLN A 390 -2.90 16.44 12.90
CA GLN A 390 -3.66 15.39 12.24
C GLN A 390 -3.10 15.08 10.84
N GLY A 391 -2.74 13.81 10.60
CA GLY A 391 -2.23 13.34 9.31
C GLY A 391 -0.80 13.78 8.99
N SER A 392 0.13 13.64 9.94
CA SER A 392 1.49 14.18 9.79
C SER A 392 2.26 13.60 8.60
N LEU A 393 2.19 12.28 8.40
CA LEU A 393 2.82 11.58 7.30
C LEU A 393 1.78 10.82 6.47
N TYR A 394 1.66 11.21 5.20
CA TYR A 394 0.82 10.51 4.23
C TYR A 394 1.68 9.57 3.38
N ALA A 395 1.85 8.34 3.87
CA ALA A 395 2.44 7.23 3.13
C ALA A 395 1.40 6.70 2.12
N HIS A 396 1.19 7.47 1.05
CA HIS A 396 0.03 7.36 0.17
C HIS A 396 -0.01 6.04 -0.60
N SER A 397 1.00 5.73 -1.42
CA SER A 397 1.02 4.52 -2.27
C SER A 397 2.45 4.05 -2.58
N LEU A 398 2.59 2.88 -3.22
CA LEU A 398 3.85 2.26 -3.64
C LEU A 398 4.77 1.87 -2.46
N ARG A 399 6.03 1.49 -2.72
CA ARG A 399 6.97 0.97 -1.72
C ARG A 399 7.79 2.09 -1.09
N GLN A 400 7.86 2.11 0.24
CA GLN A 400 8.50 3.18 1.00
C GLN A 400 9.27 2.64 2.21
N PHE A 401 10.42 3.24 2.50
CA PHE A 401 11.24 2.88 3.65
C PHE A 401 11.62 4.11 4.49
N TYR A 402 11.33 4.05 5.78
CA TYR A 402 11.62 5.09 6.76
C TYR A 402 12.55 4.52 7.82
N ARG A 403 13.73 5.13 8.01
CA ARG A 403 14.74 4.67 8.95
C ARG A 403 15.22 5.79 9.85
N GLU A 404 15.27 5.54 11.16
CA GLU A 404 15.77 6.52 12.16
C GLU A 404 15.05 7.87 12.09
N CYS A 405 13.76 7.87 11.70
CA CYS A 405 12.97 9.09 11.57
C CYS A 405 12.27 9.46 12.87
N HIS A 406 12.02 10.75 13.06
CA HIS A 406 11.18 11.28 14.14
C HIS A 406 9.82 11.68 13.56
N ILE A 407 8.74 11.09 14.05
CA ILE A 407 7.38 11.33 13.53
C ILE A 407 6.50 11.76 14.68
N ALA A 408 5.95 12.98 14.64
CA ALA A 408 5.12 13.53 15.71
C ALA A 408 3.79 14.07 15.17
N GLY A 409 2.70 13.77 15.88
CA GLY A 409 1.34 14.14 15.46
C GLY A 409 0.28 13.76 16.50
N THR A 410 -0.99 13.88 16.14
CA THR A 410 -2.14 13.52 17.00
C THR A 410 -2.99 12.40 16.40
N VAL A 411 -3.97 12.76 15.58
CA VAL A 411 -4.91 11.86 14.93
C VAL A 411 -4.31 11.35 13.61
N ASP A 412 -4.30 10.05 13.42
CA ASP A 412 -3.83 9.36 12.21
C ASP A 412 -2.44 9.83 11.81
N ILE A 413 -1.48 9.78 12.75
CA ILE A 413 -0.12 10.35 12.59
C ILE A 413 0.53 9.87 11.28
N ILE A 414 0.40 8.56 11.00
CA ILE A 414 0.84 7.91 9.77
C ILE A 414 -0.39 7.30 9.08
N PHE A 415 -0.70 7.72 7.86
CA PHE A 415 -1.86 7.21 7.14
C PHE A 415 -1.61 7.02 5.65
N GLY A 416 -2.49 6.28 5.00
CA GLY A 416 -2.44 5.97 3.57
C GLY A 416 -2.43 4.47 3.29
N ASN A 417 -2.02 4.09 2.08
CA ASN A 417 -2.07 2.72 1.60
C ASN A 417 -0.78 2.31 0.86
N ALA A 418 0.37 2.87 1.24
CA ALA A 418 1.66 2.36 0.79
C ALA A 418 1.95 0.96 1.33
N ALA A 419 2.88 0.26 0.68
CA ALA A 419 3.68 -0.77 1.33
C ALA A 419 4.85 -0.05 2.01
N ALA A 420 4.71 0.24 3.31
CA ALA A 420 5.64 1.09 4.03
C ALA A 420 6.22 0.40 5.27
N THR A 421 7.55 0.38 5.35
CA THR A 421 8.27 -0.09 6.55
C THR A 421 8.92 1.08 7.27
N PHE A 422 8.64 1.18 8.57
CA PHE A 422 9.23 2.11 9.51
C PHE A 422 10.16 1.32 10.41
N GLN A 423 11.46 1.61 10.34
CA GLN A 423 12.47 0.87 11.09
C GLN A 423 13.28 1.78 11.99
N ALA A 424 13.42 1.43 13.27
CA ALA A 424 14.14 2.26 14.25
C ALA A 424 13.65 3.71 14.31
N CYS A 425 12.35 3.95 14.08
CA CYS A 425 11.77 5.29 14.13
C CYS A 425 11.28 5.62 15.55
N LEU A 426 11.33 6.91 15.89
CA LEU A 426 10.74 7.46 17.10
C LEU A 426 9.40 8.11 16.75
N ILE A 427 8.30 7.52 17.22
CA ILE A 427 6.93 7.98 16.96
C ILE A 427 6.38 8.60 18.24
N ARG A 428 5.96 9.86 18.15
CA ARG A 428 5.61 10.68 19.30
C ARG A 428 4.21 11.31 19.21
N PRO A 429 3.19 10.66 19.79
CA PRO A 429 1.89 11.28 19.98
C PRO A 429 1.99 12.59 20.78
N LYS A 430 1.30 13.61 20.31
CA LYS A 430 1.18 14.94 20.92
C LYS A 430 -0.11 15.07 21.72
N GLN A 431 -0.23 16.16 22.46
CA GLN A 431 -1.49 16.54 23.08
C GLN A 431 -2.50 16.93 21.98
N ALA A 432 -3.58 16.15 21.85
CA ALA A 432 -4.70 16.47 20.96
C ALA A 432 -5.70 17.43 21.61
N LEU A 433 -6.69 17.88 20.83
CA LEU A 433 -7.81 18.66 21.36
C LEU A 433 -8.68 17.82 22.30
N LEU A 434 -9.45 18.50 23.16
CA LEU A 434 -10.41 17.85 24.03
C LEU A 434 -11.37 16.96 23.21
N HIS A 435 -11.63 15.74 23.70
CA HIS A 435 -12.46 14.71 23.05
C HIS A 435 -11.88 14.11 21.76
N GLN A 436 -10.65 14.44 21.36
CA GLN A 436 -9.93 13.67 20.36
C GLN A 436 -9.10 12.57 21.01
N GLU A 437 -8.81 11.54 20.21
CA GLU A 437 -7.95 10.42 20.55
C GLU A 437 -6.80 10.39 19.56
N ASN A 438 -5.61 10.02 20.01
CA ASN A 438 -4.47 9.85 19.12
C ASN A 438 -4.47 8.46 18.50
N THR A 439 -4.07 8.37 17.24
CA THR A 439 -3.89 7.10 16.53
C THR A 439 -2.56 7.15 15.79
N VAL A 440 -1.67 6.21 16.10
CA VAL A 440 -0.36 6.13 15.43
C VAL A 440 -0.53 5.83 13.95
N THR A 441 -1.40 4.87 13.59
CA THR A 441 -1.69 4.55 12.19
C THR A 441 -3.17 4.65 11.81
N ALA A 442 -3.41 4.99 10.54
CA ALA A 442 -4.68 4.76 9.85
C ALA A 442 -4.43 4.19 8.45
N GLN A 443 -4.27 2.88 8.37
CA GLN A 443 -3.92 2.19 7.13
C GLN A 443 -5.18 1.93 6.28
N GLY A 444 -5.10 2.25 4.98
CA GLY A 444 -6.24 2.36 4.08
C GLY A 444 -6.34 1.29 2.99
N LYS A 445 -5.95 0.04 3.25
CA LYS A 445 -6.10 -1.05 2.27
C LYS A 445 -7.57 -1.42 2.04
N SER A 446 -8.04 -1.32 0.80
CA SER A 446 -9.44 -1.48 0.40
C SER A 446 -9.72 -2.74 -0.42
N ASP A 447 -8.68 -3.38 -0.96
CA ASP A 447 -8.77 -4.61 -1.72
C ASP A 447 -7.81 -5.67 -1.16
N PRO A 448 -8.26 -6.93 -0.93
CA PRO A 448 -7.44 -7.96 -0.30
C PRO A 448 -6.16 -8.29 -1.09
N ASN A 449 -6.20 -8.11 -2.41
CA ASN A 449 -5.13 -8.46 -3.33
C ASN A 449 -3.99 -7.43 -3.34
N GLN A 450 -4.21 -6.23 -2.79
CA GLN A 450 -3.14 -5.23 -2.67
C GLN A 450 -1.97 -5.78 -1.85
N ASN A 451 -0.73 -5.50 -2.25
CA ASN A 451 0.48 -5.83 -1.46
C ASN A 451 0.88 -4.71 -0.50
N THR A 452 -0.10 -3.96 -0.01
CA THR A 452 0.09 -2.78 0.84
C THR A 452 -0.09 -3.12 2.33
N GLY A 453 0.46 -2.25 3.19
CA GLY A 453 0.45 -2.45 4.63
C GLY A 453 1.53 -1.63 5.31
N PHE A 454 1.36 -1.38 6.62
CA PHE A 454 2.37 -0.72 7.45
C PHE A 454 3.06 -1.70 8.38
N ALA A 455 4.39 -1.66 8.42
CA ALA A 455 5.22 -2.40 9.35
C ALA A 455 6.05 -1.44 10.19
N LEU A 456 5.80 -1.39 11.50
CA LEU A 456 6.58 -0.63 12.48
C LEU A 456 7.51 -1.61 13.18
N GLN A 457 8.78 -1.64 12.78
CA GLN A 457 9.79 -2.58 13.26
C GLN A 457 10.88 -1.87 14.08
N ALA A 458 11.17 -2.37 15.28
CA ALA A 458 12.21 -1.80 16.14
C ALA A 458 12.01 -0.29 16.43
N CYS A 459 10.76 0.19 16.39
CA CYS A 459 10.43 1.57 16.67
C CYS A 459 10.28 1.81 18.17
N SER A 460 10.30 3.08 18.58
CA SER A 460 9.90 3.52 19.92
C SER A 460 8.65 4.39 19.79
N ILE A 461 7.59 4.03 20.51
CA ILE A 461 6.33 4.78 20.57
C ILE A 461 6.18 5.35 21.97
N GLN A 462 6.37 6.67 22.12
CA GLN A 462 6.32 7.34 23.41
C GLN A 462 5.78 8.76 23.27
N ARG A 463 5.17 9.31 24.33
CA ARG A 463 4.64 10.68 24.31
C ARG A 463 5.69 11.70 23.90
N LEU A 464 5.29 12.73 23.17
CA LEU A 464 6.20 13.83 22.82
C LEU A 464 6.68 14.57 24.06
N ASP A 465 5.72 14.93 24.92
CA ASP A 465 5.90 15.73 26.12
C ASP A 465 5.22 15.03 27.32
N SER A 466 5.63 15.36 28.53
CA SER A 466 5.13 14.70 29.75
C SER A 466 3.64 14.97 30.04
N ASP A 467 3.10 16.06 29.49
CA ASP A 467 1.74 16.55 29.64
C ASP A 467 0.75 15.96 28.62
N VAL A 468 1.18 15.07 27.73
CA VAL A 468 0.26 14.33 26.86
C VAL A 468 -0.59 13.39 27.71
N THR A 469 -1.86 13.77 27.92
CA THR A 469 -2.83 13.01 28.70
C THR A 469 -3.89 12.32 27.84
N VAL A 470 -3.92 12.60 26.54
CA VAL A 470 -4.92 12.06 25.61
C VAL A 470 -4.67 10.57 25.36
N PRO A 471 -5.73 9.72 25.42
CA PRO A 471 -5.63 8.32 25.04
C PRO A 471 -5.03 8.16 23.64
N SER A 472 -4.05 7.26 23.52
CA SER A 472 -3.39 6.98 22.25
C SER A 472 -3.49 5.51 21.90
N TYR A 473 -3.67 5.22 20.61
CA TYR A 473 -3.83 3.87 20.10
C TYR A 473 -2.80 3.60 19.00
N LEU A 474 -2.42 2.33 18.81
CA LEU A 474 -1.52 1.87 17.75
C LEU A 474 -2.09 2.16 16.36
N GLY A 475 -3.42 2.18 16.22
CA GLY A 475 -4.06 2.64 15.01
C GLY A 475 -5.55 2.34 14.94
N ARG A 476 -6.16 2.68 13.80
CA ARG A 476 -7.55 2.39 13.47
C ARG A 476 -7.78 2.07 11.98
N PRO A 477 -8.74 1.20 11.63
CA PRO A 477 -8.88 0.69 10.27
C PRO A 477 -9.67 1.62 9.36
N ARG A 478 -8.96 2.40 8.55
CA ARG A 478 -9.59 3.33 7.59
C ARG A 478 -10.40 2.63 6.49
N LYS A 479 -10.06 1.38 6.16
CA LYS A 479 -10.69 0.56 5.11
C LYS A 479 -10.76 -0.91 5.51
N ASP A 480 -11.58 -1.67 4.80
CA ASP A 480 -11.98 -3.04 5.17
C ASP A 480 -10.85 -4.05 5.28
N TYR A 481 -9.72 -3.83 4.62
CA TYR A 481 -8.55 -4.73 4.64
C TYR A 481 -7.34 -4.09 5.33
N SER A 482 -7.58 -3.08 6.17
CA SER A 482 -6.53 -2.33 6.87
C SER A 482 -5.49 -3.27 7.48
N THR A 483 -4.22 -3.05 7.15
CA THR A 483 -3.12 -3.95 7.52
C THR A 483 -2.01 -3.17 8.21
N THR A 484 -1.79 -3.41 9.50
CA THR A 484 -0.72 -2.79 10.30
C THR A 484 -0.10 -3.81 11.24
N VAL A 485 1.23 -3.91 11.26
CA VAL A 485 1.98 -4.75 12.19
C VAL A 485 2.97 -3.92 12.98
N VAL A 486 2.95 -4.08 14.30
CA VAL A 486 3.92 -3.47 15.23
C VAL A 486 4.77 -4.58 15.81
N MET A 487 6.06 -4.59 15.50
CA MET A 487 6.94 -5.70 15.85
C MET A 487 8.29 -5.25 16.38
N GLN A 488 8.85 -6.02 17.32
CA GLN A 488 10.15 -5.79 17.95
C GLN A 488 10.30 -4.35 18.48
N SER A 489 9.20 -3.68 18.82
CA SER A 489 9.17 -2.25 19.13
C SER A 489 8.97 -2.00 20.62
N GLU A 490 9.49 -0.88 21.10
CA GLU A 490 9.24 -0.37 22.45
C GLU A 490 7.96 0.47 22.45
N ILE A 491 6.95 0.00 23.19
CA ILE A 491 5.64 0.65 23.32
C ILE A 491 5.57 1.26 24.72
N GLY A 492 5.60 2.58 24.80
CA GLY A 492 5.46 3.32 26.06
C GLY A 492 4.05 3.28 26.61
N SER A 493 3.89 3.69 27.88
CA SER A 493 2.60 3.72 28.60
C SER A 493 1.57 4.72 28.06
N VAL A 494 1.91 5.46 27.00
CA VAL A 494 0.99 6.35 26.30
C VAL A 494 -0.09 5.58 25.51
N ILE A 495 0.21 4.33 25.13
CA ILE A 495 -0.74 3.48 24.41
C ILE A 495 -1.75 2.88 25.39
N ASP A 496 -3.03 3.09 25.09
CA ASP A 496 -4.15 2.55 25.84
C ASP A 496 -4.12 1.01 25.87
N PRO A 497 -4.50 0.35 26.98
CA PRO A 497 -4.54 -1.11 27.07
C PRO A 497 -5.31 -1.80 25.94
N ALA A 498 -6.39 -1.19 25.43
CA ALA A 498 -7.14 -1.70 24.28
C ALA A 498 -6.28 -1.81 23.01
N GLY A 499 -5.25 -0.96 22.90
CA GLY A 499 -4.23 -0.96 21.87
C GLY A 499 -4.70 -0.41 20.52
N TRP A 500 -5.90 -0.77 20.07
CA TRP A 500 -6.44 -0.38 18.77
C TRP A 500 -7.80 0.28 18.93
N LEU A 501 -8.11 1.24 18.06
CA LEU A 501 -9.35 2.02 18.09
C LEU A 501 -10.23 1.67 16.89
N SER A 502 -11.53 1.51 17.11
CA SER A 502 -12.47 1.26 16.01
C SER A 502 -12.60 2.49 15.11
N TRP A 503 -12.87 2.29 13.81
CA TRP A 503 -13.08 3.42 12.90
C TRP A 503 -14.38 4.17 13.22
N VAL A 504 -15.46 3.40 13.45
CA VAL A 504 -16.73 3.90 13.95
C VAL A 504 -16.83 3.51 15.43
N VAL A 505 -17.13 4.49 16.28
CA VAL A 505 -17.21 4.29 17.74
C VAL A 505 -18.29 3.25 18.05
N GLY A 506 -17.92 2.20 18.78
CA GLY A 506 -18.83 1.14 19.21
C GLY A 506 -19.08 0.04 18.17
N GLU A 507 -18.50 0.13 16.96
CA GLU A 507 -18.60 -0.91 15.94
C GLU A 507 -17.30 -1.70 15.83
N GLU A 508 -17.41 -3.03 15.85
CA GLU A 508 -16.25 -3.88 15.55
C GLU A 508 -15.84 -3.71 14.08
N PRO A 509 -14.53 -3.62 13.80
CA PRO A 509 -14.07 -3.52 12.42
C PRO A 509 -14.30 -4.82 11.63
N PRO A 510 -14.27 -4.76 10.30
CA PRO A 510 -14.38 -5.95 9.46
C PRO A 510 -13.37 -7.02 9.86
N ASN A 511 -13.79 -8.29 9.86
CA ASN A 511 -12.91 -9.43 10.15
C ASN A 511 -11.76 -9.61 9.15
N THR A 512 -11.77 -8.83 8.06
CA THR A 512 -10.80 -8.79 6.99
C THR A 512 -9.58 -7.90 7.27
N ILE A 513 -9.61 -7.08 8.32
CA ILE A 513 -8.41 -6.34 8.77
C ILE A 513 -7.32 -7.31 9.21
N LYS A 514 -6.06 -6.83 9.22
CA LYS A 514 -4.90 -7.59 9.67
C LYS A 514 -4.04 -6.72 10.58
N TYR A 515 -4.39 -6.71 11.86
CA TYR A 515 -3.60 -6.05 12.91
C TYR A 515 -2.83 -7.07 13.71
N GLY A 516 -1.58 -6.74 14.06
CA GLY A 516 -0.75 -7.70 14.76
C GLY A 516 0.39 -7.09 15.56
N GLU A 517 0.73 -7.79 16.64
CA GLU A 517 1.84 -7.46 17.53
C GLU A 517 2.80 -8.65 17.65
N TYR A 518 4.10 -8.39 17.58
CA TYR A 518 5.14 -9.43 17.66
C TYR A 518 6.35 -8.95 18.47
N GLN A 519 6.65 -9.63 19.58
CA GLN A 519 7.84 -9.37 20.42
C GLN A 519 8.05 -7.89 20.80
N ASN A 520 6.97 -7.16 21.07
CA ASN A 520 7.05 -5.80 21.58
C ASN A 520 7.40 -5.78 23.07
N ASN A 521 8.07 -4.73 23.52
CA ASN A 521 8.42 -4.50 24.92
C ASN A 521 7.98 -3.11 25.38
N GLY A 522 8.21 -2.76 26.65
CA GLY A 522 7.82 -1.47 27.22
C GLY A 522 6.47 -1.52 27.96
N ALA A 523 6.15 -0.45 28.68
CA ALA A 523 5.01 -0.43 29.60
C ALA A 523 3.63 -0.55 28.91
N GLY A 524 3.52 -0.21 27.63
CA GLY A 524 2.31 -0.31 26.82
C GLY A 524 2.21 -1.58 25.96
N SER A 525 3.17 -2.51 26.05
CA SER A 525 3.21 -3.69 25.18
C SER A 525 2.40 -4.89 25.65
N SER A 526 1.80 -4.83 26.84
CA SER A 526 0.96 -5.92 27.35
C SER A 526 -0.26 -6.10 26.45
N VAL A 527 -0.47 -7.34 25.97
CA VAL A 527 -1.60 -7.67 25.10
C VAL A 527 -2.84 -8.17 25.86
N ALA A 528 -2.76 -8.30 27.18
CA ALA A 528 -3.83 -8.89 28.01
C ALA A 528 -5.12 -8.05 28.02
N GLY A 529 -5.02 -6.73 27.82
CA GLY A 529 -6.15 -5.80 27.79
C GLY A 529 -6.59 -5.39 26.38
N ARG A 530 -6.03 -6.01 25.34
CA ARG A 530 -6.29 -5.64 23.95
C ARG A 530 -7.71 -6.01 23.52
N VAL A 531 -8.17 -5.34 22.47
CA VAL A 531 -9.41 -5.69 21.75
C VAL A 531 -9.42 -7.16 21.30
N HIS A 532 -10.61 -7.74 21.15
CA HIS A 532 -10.81 -9.15 20.75
C HIS A 532 -11.30 -9.29 19.30
N TRP A 533 -10.95 -8.35 18.42
CA TRP A 533 -11.41 -8.36 17.04
C TRP A 533 -10.90 -9.57 16.26
N PRO A 534 -11.72 -10.20 15.38
CA PRO A 534 -11.29 -11.36 14.60
C PRO A 534 -10.05 -11.11 13.70
N GLY A 535 -9.87 -9.88 13.23
CA GLY A 535 -8.74 -9.47 12.38
C GLY A 535 -7.49 -9.02 13.15
N TYR A 536 -7.48 -9.15 14.48
CA TYR A 536 -6.34 -8.81 15.33
C TYR A 536 -5.63 -10.07 15.85
N SER A 537 -4.31 -10.10 15.74
CA SER A 537 -3.43 -11.16 16.23
C SER A 537 -2.53 -10.64 17.37
N PRO A 538 -2.90 -10.87 18.65
CA PRO A 538 -2.14 -10.36 19.81
C PRO A 538 -0.79 -11.02 20.02
N ALA A 539 -0.58 -12.21 19.46
CA ALA A 539 0.67 -12.96 19.58
C ALA A 539 0.97 -13.60 18.24
N MET A 540 1.39 -12.77 17.26
CA MET A 540 1.76 -13.28 15.95
C MET A 540 2.87 -14.34 16.10
N SER A 541 2.80 -15.39 15.28
CA SER A 541 3.93 -16.29 15.12
C SER A 541 5.06 -15.61 14.33
N GLU A 542 6.29 -16.12 14.47
CA GLU A 542 7.43 -15.66 13.67
C GLU A 542 7.18 -15.79 12.17
N ALA A 543 6.51 -16.86 11.73
CA ALA A 543 6.14 -17.06 10.33
C ALA A 543 5.17 -15.99 9.82
N GLU A 544 4.24 -15.53 10.65
CA GLU A 544 3.33 -14.44 10.29
C GLU A 544 4.05 -13.09 10.27
N ALA A 545 4.89 -12.82 11.27
CA ALA A 545 5.68 -11.59 11.36
C ALA A 545 6.70 -11.46 10.22
N ASN A 546 7.29 -12.57 9.76
CA ASN A 546 8.23 -12.61 8.64
C ASN A 546 7.63 -12.08 7.33
N ARG A 547 6.30 -12.08 7.17
CA ARG A 547 5.63 -11.50 5.99
C ARG A 547 5.65 -9.97 5.95
N TYR A 548 6.04 -9.34 7.05
CA TYR A 548 6.04 -7.89 7.23
C TYR A 548 7.45 -7.31 7.40
N THR A 549 8.50 -8.12 7.17
CA THR A 549 9.89 -7.65 7.16
C THR A 549 10.15 -6.77 5.94
N VAL A 550 11.27 -6.04 5.96
CA VAL A 550 11.71 -5.21 4.83
C VAL A 550 11.82 -6.03 3.54
N GLU A 551 12.31 -7.26 3.61
CA GLU A 551 12.42 -8.12 2.42
C GLU A 551 11.07 -8.58 1.89
N ALA A 552 10.15 -8.98 2.78
CA ALA A 552 8.89 -9.57 2.37
C ALA A 552 7.84 -8.54 1.93
N LEU A 553 7.75 -7.41 2.64
CA LEU A 553 6.71 -6.41 2.40
C LEU A 553 7.07 -5.47 1.24
N ILE A 554 8.33 -5.09 1.11
CA ILE A 554 8.76 -4.05 0.16
C ILE A 554 9.92 -4.48 -0.75
N SER A 555 10.32 -5.76 -0.74
CA SER A 555 11.49 -6.26 -1.49
C SER A 555 12.74 -5.40 -1.26
N GLY A 556 12.94 -4.95 -0.02
CA GLY A 556 13.94 -3.92 0.29
C GLY A 556 15.37 -4.30 -0.05
N GLY A 557 15.70 -5.60 -0.07
CA GLY A 557 17.00 -6.12 -0.51
C GLY A 557 17.39 -5.74 -1.93
N ASP A 558 16.40 -5.45 -2.80
CA ASP A 558 16.65 -5.19 -4.22
C ASP A 558 16.99 -3.73 -4.54
N TRP A 559 16.62 -2.79 -3.66
CA TRP A 559 16.71 -1.35 -3.96
C TRP A 559 17.24 -0.46 -2.83
N ILE A 560 17.07 -0.82 -1.55
CA ILE A 560 17.59 -0.03 -0.42
C ILE A 560 19.13 0.01 -0.40
N PRO A 561 19.88 -1.10 -0.66
CA PRO A 561 21.34 -1.08 -0.60
C PRO A 561 22.01 0.00 -1.46
N ALA A 562 21.40 0.36 -2.59
CA ALA A 562 21.92 1.41 -3.47
C ALA A 562 21.86 2.82 -2.85
N THR A 563 21.08 3.02 -1.80
CA THR A 563 21.03 4.30 -1.06
C THR A 563 22.12 4.41 0.00
N GLY A 564 22.82 3.31 0.32
CA GLY A 564 23.80 3.24 1.39
C GLY A 564 23.21 3.18 2.81
N VAL A 565 21.89 3.37 2.96
CA VAL A 565 21.20 3.28 4.25
C VAL A 565 21.22 1.83 4.75
N GLN A 566 21.66 1.65 5.98
CA GLN A 566 21.66 0.34 6.64
C GLN A 566 20.24 0.00 7.10
N PHE A 567 19.85 -1.26 6.93
CA PHE A 567 18.55 -1.76 7.34
C PHE A 567 18.64 -3.22 7.75
N GLN A 568 17.71 -3.63 8.59
CA GLN A 568 17.51 -5.03 8.94
C GLN A 568 16.51 -5.64 7.95
N SER A 569 16.95 -6.64 7.18
CA SER A 569 16.16 -7.19 6.07
C SER A 569 15.02 -8.11 6.53
N ASN A 570 15.28 -8.93 7.56
CA ASN A 570 14.38 -9.97 8.08
C ASN A 570 14.23 -9.83 9.61
N LEU A 571 13.44 -10.69 10.25
CA LEU A 571 13.48 -10.82 11.71
C LEU A 571 14.90 -11.26 12.11
N GLY A 572 15.48 -10.55 13.08
CA GLY A 572 16.86 -10.70 13.52
C GLY A 572 17.01 -11.65 14.69
#